data_AF-A0A502I362-F1
#
_entry.id   AF-A0A502I362-F1
#
_cell.length_a   1.000
_cell.length_b   1.000
_cell.length_c   1.000
_cell.angle_alpha   90.00
_cell.angle_beta   90.00
_cell.angle_gamma   90.00
#
_symmetry.space_group_name_H-M   'P 1'
#
loop_
_entity.id
_entity.type
_entity.pdbx_description
1 polymer ?
#
loop_
_entity_poly.entity_id
_entity_poly.type
_entity_poly.pdbx_seq_one_letter_code
_entity_poly.pdbx_strand_id
1 'polypeptide(L)'
;MTEYKIALVGFGGVNRGFAQLVADRNAEWKESLGFTIKIVGVTDLFLGSIVAKNGLDAKQLVALPVEKGAFAQLPGGNAEAFNETVIKHSGADMIAEATFTNPVDGEPATTFCRWALESGIHVVTTNKGPIALHGAELKDLARRNGAAFEYEGSVMSGTPVIRLARQAMAGAEVQGFEGILNGTSNYVLTRMKDGLTFNDAVAQAQQLGYAEADPTADVEGFDVRLKVVILANELLNARLSVSDVACSGISSISPEDIAQASANGASWKLIGSANREVDGSVRASVEARLLPNSHPLAGISGATNAVSFNTALLGAVTVSGPGAGRIETAFALLSDIIAIHTTHGK
;
A
#
# COMPACT_ATOMS: atom_id res chain seq x y z
N MET A 1 -17.51 -10.84 22.71
CA MET A 1 -16.68 -9.67 22.37
C MET A 1 -15.37 -10.19 21.83
N THR A 2 -14.96 -9.73 20.66
CA THR A 2 -13.83 -10.32 19.94
C THR A 2 -12.54 -9.59 20.30
N GLU A 3 -11.51 -10.34 20.67
CA GLU A 3 -10.15 -9.84 20.80
C GLU A 3 -9.30 -10.52 19.73
N TYR A 4 -8.73 -9.73 18.81
CA TYR A 4 -7.86 -10.24 17.77
C TYR A 4 -6.40 -10.20 18.21
N LYS A 5 -5.74 -11.35 18.16
CA LYS A 5 -4.30 -11.48 18.38
C LYS A 5 -3.59 -11.22 17.06
N ILE A 6 -2.68 -10.24 17.06
CA ILE A 6 -1.96 -9.84 15.84
C ILE A 6 -0.46 -9.99 16.06
N ALA A 7 0.24 -10.55 15.08
CA ALA A 7 1.69 -10.46 15.01
C ALA A 7 2.13 -9.50 13.91
N LEU A 8 3.13 -8.67 14.21
CA LEU A 8 3.64 -7.64 13.30
C LEU A 8 4.93 -8.14 12.64
N VAL A 9 4.96 -8.15 11.30
CA VAL A 9 6.12 -8.60 10.52
C VAL A 9 6.69 -7.41 9.75
N GLY A 10 7.95 -7.04 10.07
CA GLY A 10 8.54 -5.74 9.78
C GLY A 10 8.07 -4.70 10.79
N PHE A 11 8.98 -4.03 11.49
CA PHE A 11 8.65 -3.06 12.54
C PHE A 11 9.24 -1.67 12.27
N GLY A 12 9.18 -1.29 10.99
CA GLY A 12 9.44 0.06 10.50
C GLY A 12 8.26 1.01 10.74
N GLY A 13 8.20 2.09 9.96
CA GLY A 13 7.22 3.17 10.13
C GLY A 13 5.78 2.68 10.24
N VAL A 14 5.32 1.85 9.30
CA VAL A 14 3.92 1.39 9.22
C VAL A 14 3.49 0.64 10.47
N ASN A 15 4.16 -0.46 10.82
CA ASN A 15 3.78 -1.25 11.99
C ASN A 15 4.05 -0.54 13.33
N ARG A 16 5.02 0.39 13.41
CA ARG A 16 5.12 1.32 14.54
C ARG A 16 3.96 2.32 14.60
N GLY A 17 3.45 2.74 13.44
CA GLY A 17 2.23 3.56 13.35
C GLY A 17 1.01 2.77 13.81
N PHE A 18 0.90 1.50 13.39
CA PHE A 18 -0.18 0.62 13.81
C PHE A 18 -0.14 0.34 15.32
N ALA A 19 1.05 0.04 15.87
CA ALA A 19 1.23 -0.09 17.32
C ALA A 19 0.85 1.19 18.07
N GLN A 20 1.16 2.38 17.53
CA GLN A 20 0.71 3.66 18.11
C GLN A 20 -0.81 3.76 18.12
N LEU A 21 -1.47 3.45 16.99
CA LEU A 21 -2.94 3.46 16.93
C LEU A 21 -3.55 2.48 17.94
N VAL A 22 -2.98 1.27 18.08
CA VAL A 22 -3.40 0.31 19.12
C VAL A 22 -3.21 0.90 20.52
N ALA A 23 -2.09 1.54 20.80
CA ALA A 23 -1.83 2.15 22.11
C ALA A 23 -2.83 3.26 22.48
N ASP A 24 -3.29 4.01 21.48
CA ASP A 24 -4.11 5.21 21.69
C ASP A 24 -5.61 4.95 21.56
N ARG A 25 -6.01 4.02 20.68
CA ARG A 25 -7.41 3.89 20.21
C ARG A 25 -8.09 2.58 20.55
N ASN A 26 -7.41 1.58 21.13
CA ASN A 26 -8.02 0.26 21.36
C ASN A 26 -9.32 0.30 22.18
N ALA A 27 -9.38 1.19 23.18
CA ALA A 27 -10.58 1.39 23.99
C ALA A 27 -11.73 1.99 23.18
N GLU A 28 -11.44 2.92 22.27
CA GLU A 28 -12.44 3.51 21.36
C GLU A 28 -12.92 2.48 20.32
N TRP A 29 -12.01 1.64 19.80
CA TRP A 29 -12.35 0.56 18.86
C TRP A 29 -13.21 -0.53 19.48
N LYS A 30 -13.00 -0.83 20.76
CA LYS A 30 -13.90 -1.72 21.50
C LYS A 30 -15.36 -1.26 21.40
N GLU A 31 -15.61 0.03 21.59
CA GLU A 31 -16.96 0.60 21.60
C GLU A 31 -17.52 0.80 20.19
N SER A 32 -16.69 1.30 19.27
CA SER A 32 -17.13 1.69 17.91
C SER A 32 -17.07 0.55 16.89
N LEU A 33 -16.12 -0.37 17.01
CA LEU A 33 -15.87 -1.47 16.06
C LEU A 33 -16.21 -2.85 16.64
N GLY A 34 -16.46 -2.97 17.95
CA GLY A 34 -16.87 -4.22 18.59
C GLY A 34 -15.73 -5.21 18.85
N PHE A 35 -14.47 -4.82 18.61
CA PHE A 35 -13.29 -5.65 18.87
C PHE A 35 -12.13 -4.86 19.48
N THR A 36 -11.18 -5.58 20.06
CA THR A 36 -9.87 -5.05 20.49
C THR A 36 -8.74 -5.80 19.81
N ILE A 37 -7.57 -5.17 19.73
CA ILE A 37 -6.34 -5.76 19.20
C ILE A 37 -5.37 -6.05 20.34
N LYS A 38 -4.77 -7.24 20.33
CA LYS A 38 -3.69 -7.65 21.21
C LYS A 38 -2.48 -8.02 20.36
N ILE A 39 -1.38 -7.28 20.48
CA ILE A 39 -0.15 -7.61 19.76
C ILE A 39 0.53 -8.77 20.51
N VAL A 40 0.70 -9.93 19.86
CA VAL A 40 1.25 -11.15 20.50
C VAL A 40 2.65 -11.51 20.02
N GLY A 41 3.13 -10.86 18.96
CA GLY A 41 4.49 -11.04 18.48
C GLY A 41 4.90 -9.93 17.53
N VAL A 42 6.20 -9.67 17.48
CA VAL A 42 6.80 -8.73 16.53
C VAL A 42 8.11 -9.33 16.02
N THR A 43 8.36 -9.22 14.73
CA THR A 43 9.63 -9.60 14.11
C THR A 43 10.07 -8.56 13.11
N ASP A 44 11.36 -8.26 13.09
CA ASP A 44 11.98 -7.33 12.15
C ASP A 44 13.44 -7.76 11.91
N LEU A 45 13.87 -7.73 10.64
CA LEU A 45 15.19 -8.23 10.25
C LEU A 45 16.35 -7.49 10.93
N PHE A 46 16.14 -6.22 11.32
CA PHE A 46 17.16 -5.41 11.98
C PHE A 46 16.97 -5.36 13.50
N LEU A 47 15.73 -5.21 13.98
CA LEU A 47 15.45 -5.02 15.41
C LEU A 47 15.38 -6.34 16.20
N GLY A 48 15.22 -7.50 15.53
CA GLY A 48 15.10 -8.81 16.17
C GLY A 48 13.65 -9.29 16.28
N SER A 49 13.31 -10.03 17.33
CA SER A 49 11.96 -10.56 17.50
C SER A 49 11.53 -10.76 18.94
N ILE A 50 10.22 -10.78 19.18
CA ILE A 50 9.62 -11.06 20.49
C ILE A 50 8.27 -11.76 20.31
N VAL A 51 7.95 -12.71 21.18
CA VAL A 51 6.63 -13.36 21.28
C VAL A 51 6.15 -13.29 22.72
N ALA A 52 4.93 -12.77 22.92
CA ALA A 52 4.25 -12.80 24.20
C ALA A 52 2.78 -13.16 23.99
N LYS A 53 2.42 -14.43 24.23
CA LYS A 53 1.04 -14.95 24.03
C LYS A 53 -0.03 -14.22 24.84
N ASN A 54 0.37 -13.60 25.96
CA ASN A 54 -0.51 -12.81 26.82
C ASN A 54 -0.69 -11.36 26.33
N GLY A 55 0.05 -10.94 25.31
CA GLY A 55 0.07 -9.59 24.76
C GLY A 55 1.35 -8.83 25.10
N LEU A 56 1.75 -7.96 24.19
CA LEU A 56 2.81 -6.96 24.32
C LEU A 56 2.19 -5.60 24.59
N ASP A 57 2.86 -4.78 25.40
CA ASP A 57 2.45 -3.40 25.62
C ASP A 57 2.80 -2.55 24.38
N ALA A 58 1.78 -2.04 23.71
CA ALA A 58 1.95 -1.26 22.49
C ALA A 58 2.75 0.04 22.70
N LYS A 59 2.64 0.68 23.88
CA LYS A 59 3.43 1.89 24.20
C LYS A 59 4.91 1.55 24.38
N GLN A 60 5.22 0.41 24.99
CA GLN A 60 6.60 -0.06 25.10
C GLN A 60 7.19 -0.38 23.72
N LEU A 61 6.42 -1.03 22.84
CA LEU A 61 6.85 -1.30 21.47
C LEU A 61 7.15 -0.01 20.69
N VAL A 62 6.29 1.00 20.81
CA VAL A 62 6.49 2.31 20.17
C VAL A 62 7.75 3.00 20.67
N ALA A 63 8.00 2.96 21.99
CA ALA A 63 9.14 3.61 22.63
C ALA A 63 10.49 2.92 22.36
N LEU A 64 10.48 1.72 21.78
CA LEU A 64 11.69 0.96 21.50
C LEU A 64 12.59 1.68 20.49
N PRO A 65 13.90 1.85 20.76
CA PRO A 65 14.81 2.51 19.82
C PRO A 65 14.93 1.75 18.49
N VAL A 66 15.36 2.46 17.44
CA VAL A 66 15.65 1.85 16.13
C VAL A 66 17.14 1.51 16.08
N GLU A 67 17.50 0.40 16.72
CA GLU A 67 18.87 -0.10 16.75
C GLU A 67 18.91 -1.63 16.61
N LYS A 68 20.05 -2.14 16.16
CA LYS A 68 20.18 -3.58 15.84
C LYS A 68 19.89 -4.42 17.09
N GLY A 69 18.95 -5.34 16.97
CA GLY A 69 18.59 -6.25 18.06
C GLY A 69 17.84 -5.60 19.23
N ALA A 70 17.23 -4.42 19.04
CA ALA A 70 16.52 -3.69 20.08
C ALA A 70 15.48 -4.52 20.86
N PHE A 71 14.85 -5.53 20.24
CA PHE A 71 13.88 -6.38 20.93
C PHE A 71 14.48 -7.16 22.10
N ALA A 72 15.80 -7.44 22.11
CA ALA A 72 16.47 -8.08 23.24
C ALA A 72 16.41 -7.27 24.56
N GLN A 73 16.06 -5.98 24.49
CA GLN A 73 15.88 -5.12 25.67
C GLN A 73 14.56 -5.37 26.40
N LEU A 74 13.60 -6.02 25.72
CA LEU A 74 12.31 -6.37 26.31
C LEU A 74 12.37 -7.78 26.91
N PRO A 75 11.67 -8.03 28.04
CA PRO A 75 11.59 -9.37 28.62
C PRO A 75 11.08 -10.41 27.61
N GLY A 76 11.88 -11.44 27.33
CA GLY A 76 11.55 -12.51 26.36
C GLY A 76 11.79 -12.14 24.89
N GLY A 77 12.36 -10.98 24.60
CA GLY A 77 12.78 -10.61 23.25
C GLY A 77 14.18 -11.14 22.89
N ASN A 78 14.47 -11.12 21.60
CA ASN A 78 15.68 -11.66 20.99
C ASN A 78 16.27 -10.64 20.03
N ALA A 79 17.60 -10.61 19.93
CA ALA A 79 18.30 -9.73 18.99
C ALA A 79 18.19 -10.21 17.53
N GLU A 80 17.84 -11.48 17.33
CA GLU A 80 17.66 -12.12 16.03
C GLU A 80 16.18 -12.17 15.62
N ALA A 81 15.95 -12.15 14.31
CA ALA A 81 14.61 -12.19 13.73
C ALA A 81 14.15 -13.64 13.52
N PHE A 82 13.42 -14.20 14.50
CA PHE A 82 12.81 -15.52 14.38
C PHE A 82 11.47 -15.45 13.63
N ASN A 83 11.53 -15.04 12.35
CA ASN A 83 10.34 -14.71 11.55
C ASN A 83 9.32 -15.85 11.50
N GLU A 84 9.77 -17.07 11.18
CA GLU A 84 8.88 -18.24 11.09
C GLU A 84 8.23 -18.56 12.44
N THR A 85 8.98 -18.48 13.55
CA THR A 85 8.45 -18.67 14.90
C THR A 85 7.39 -17.64 15.24
N VAL A 86 7.63 -16.36 14.94
CA VAL A 86 6.64 -15.29 15.19
C VAL A 86 5.39 -15.51 14.34
N ILE A 87 5.55 -15.86 13.07
CA ILE A 87 4.43 -16.04 12.13
C ILE A 87 3.60 -17.27 12.50
N LYS A 88 4.23 -18.44 12.70
CA LYS A 88 3.53 -19.72 12.88
C LYS A 88 3.20 -20.06 14.34
N HIS A 89 3.93 -19.49 15.31
CA HIS A 89 3.88 -19.98 16.70
C HIS A 89 3.58 -18.90 17.76
N SER A 90 3.36 -17.64 17.35
CA SER A 90 2.90 -16.59 18.28
C SER A 90 1.47 -16.80 18.79
N GLY A 91 0.66 -17.59 18.07
CA GLY A 91 -0.77 -17.74 18.33
C GLY A 91 -1.59 -16.52 17.88
N ALA A 92 -1.10 -15.79 16.88
CA ALA A 92 -1.83 -14.72 16.22
C ALA A 92 -2.98 -15.28 15.36
N ASP A 93 -4.10 -14.56 15.35
CA ASP A 93 -5.21 -14.77 14.43
C ASP A 93 -4.90 -14.12 13.07
N MET A 94 -4.10 -13.05 13.09
CA MET A 94 -3.71 -12.31 11.88
C MET A 94 -2.24 -11.88 11.90
N ILE A 95 -1.61 -11.84 10.73
CA ILE A 95 -0.31 -11.21 10.50
C ILE A 95 -0.53 -9.84 9.84
N ALA A 96 0.08 -8.80 10.41
CA ALA A 96 0.24 -7.51 9.75
C ALA A 96 1.64 -7.42 9.12
N GLU A 97 1.73 -7.68 7.82
CA GLU A 97 2.99 -7.69 7.08
C GLU A 97 3.25 -6.32 6.43
N ALA A 98 4.34 -5.67 6.85
CA ALA A 98 4.75 -4.36 6.38
C ALA A 98 6.28 -4.27 6.27
N THR A 99 6.89 -5.32 5.73
CA THR A 99 8.32 -5.33 5.37
C THR A 99 8.55 -4.49 4.10
N PHE A 100 9.81 -4.25 3.77
CA PHE A 100 10.17 -3.52 2.55
C PHE A 100 9.67 -4.26 1.30
N THR A 101 9.37 -3.50 0.25
CA THR A 101 8.96 -4.09 -1.04
C THR A 101 10.20 -4.48 -1.84
N ASN A 102 10.29 -5.76 -2.22
CA ASN A 102 11.19 -6.22 -3.27
C ASN A 102 10.41 -6.33 -4.59
N PRO A 103 10.69 -5.48 -5.59
CA PRO A 103 9.93 -5.47 -6.84
C PRO A 103 10.32 -6.59 -7.82
N VAL A 104 11.36 -7.37 -7.52
CA VAL A 104 11.89 -8.41 -8.41
C VAL A 104 11.14 -9.73 -8.21
N ASP A 105 11.09 -10.21 -6.98
CA ASP A 105 10.50 -11.51 -6.63
C ASP A 105 9.49 -11.45 -5.47
N GLY A 106 9.36 -10.29 -4.81
CA GLY A 106 8.47 -10.09 -3.67
C GLY A 106 9.01 -10.66 -2.35
N GLU A 107 10.22 -11.21 -2.32
CA GLU A 107 10.80 -11.79 -1.11
C GLU A 107 11.42 -10.73 -0.19
N PRO A 108 11.38 -10.93 1.15
CA PRO A 108 10.91 -12.12 1.85
C PRO A 108 9.39 -12.13 2.16
N ALA A 109 8.67 -11.07 1.79
CA ALA A 109 7.27 -10.90 2.16
C ALA A 109 6.36 -11.99 1.58
N THR A 110 6.65 -12.49 0.38
CA THR A 110 5.92 -13.61 -0.23
C THR A 110 6.02 -14.86 0.63
N THR A 111 7.23 -15.23 1.07
CA THR A 111 7.46 -16.35 1.99
C THR A 111 6.69 -16.16 3.31
N PHE A 112 6.72 -14.96 3.88
CA PHE A 112 6.03 -14.67 5.14
C PHE A 112 4.50 -14.79 5.01
N CYS A 113 3.93 -14.24 3.93
CA CYS A 113 2.50 -14.38 3.64
C CYS A 113 2.13 -15.86 3.46
N ARG A 114 2.94 -16.62 2.72
CA ARG A 114 2.72 -18.05 2.49
C ARG A 114 2.70 -18.85 3.78
N TRP A 115 3.68 -18.65 4.67
CA TRP A 115 3.73 -19.34 5.96
C TRP A 115 2.50 -19.10 6.82
N ALA A 116 1.99 -17.86 6.85
CA ALA A 116 0.79 -17.50 7.59
C ALA A 116 -0.45 -18.18 6.99
N LEU A 117 -0.65 -18.05 5.68
CA LEU A 117 -1.82 -18.57 4.98
C LEU A 117 -1.87 -20.11 4.99
N GLU A 118 -0.73 -20.80 4.86
CA GLU A 118 -0.62 -22.26 5.04
C GLU A 118 -1.00 -22.71 6.45
N SER A 119 -0.84 -21.84 7.44
CA SER A 119 -1.21 -22.11 8.83
C SER A 119 -2.66 -21.70 9.15
N GLY A 120 -3.43 -21.26 8.15
CA GLY A 120 -4.80 -20.75 8.35
C GLY A 120 -4.86 -19.38 9.04
N ILE A 121 -3.74 -18.66 9.14
CA ILE A 121 -3.65 -17.34 9.76
C ILE A 121 -3.98 -16.28 8.71
N HIS A 122 -4.87 -15.34 9.03
CA HIS A 122 -5.18 -14.25 8.10
C HIS A 122 -3.96 -13.33 7.89
N VAL A 123 -3.88 -12.71 6.72
CA VAL A 123 -2.81 -11.77 6.40
C VAL A 123 -3.43 -10.45 5.94
N VAL A 124 -2.98 -9.37 6.57
CA VAL A 124 -3.18 -8.00 6.10
C VAL A 124 -1.81 -7.43 5.73
N THR A 125 -1.64 -6.92 4.52
CA THR A 125 -0.33 -6.45 4.03
C THR A 125 -0.39 -5.12 3.31
N THR A 126 0.63 -4.30 3.51
CA THR A 126 0.85 -3.08 2.71
C THR A 126 1.92 -3.26 1.65
N ASN A 127 2.44 -4.49 1.49
CA ASN A 127 3.57 -4.80 0.61
C ASN A 127 3.09 -5.15 -0.80
N LYS A 128 3.53 -4.38 -1.79
CA LYS A 128 3.13 -4.56 -3.19
C LYS A 128 3.74 -5.79 -3.84
N GLY A 129 4.93 -6.22 -3.41
CA GLY A 129 5.69 -7.29 -4.06
C GLY A 129 4.93 -8.61 -4.13
N PRO A 130 4.48 -9.18 -2.99
CA PRO A 130 3.71 -10.42 -2.97
C PRO A 130 2.43 -10.35 -3.79
N ILE A 131 1.77 -9.20 -3.81
CA ILE A 131 0.47 -9.02 -4.47
C ILE A 131 0.66 -8.91 -6.00
N ALA A 132 1.59 -8.08 -6.44
CA ALA A 132 1.84 -7.84 -7.86
C ALA A 132 2.43 -9.08 -8.56
N LEU A 133 3.25 -9.87 -7.85
CA LEU A 133 3.99 -10.99 -8.43
C LEU A 133 3.33 -12.35 -8.16
N HIS A 134 2.71 -12.53 -6.99
CA HIS A 134 2.19 -13.84 -6.52
C HIS A 134 0.74 -13.77 -6.02
N GLY A 135 0.03 -12.66 -6.26
CA GLY A 135 -1.26 -12.40 -5.63
C GLY A 135 -2.35 -13.42 -5.96
N ALA A 136 -2.38 -13.97 -7.17
CA ALA A 136 -3.33 -15.03 -7.54
C ALA A 136 -3.09 -16.30 -6.70
N GLU A 137 -1.83 -16.72 -6.60
CA GLU A 137 -1.44 -17.90 -5.84
C GLU A 137 -1.73 -17.73 -4.34
N LEU A 138 -1.39 -16.58 -3.76
CA LEU A 138 -1.63 -16.28 -2.36
C LEU A 138 -3.12 -16.20 -2.04
N LYS A 139 -3.95 -15.61 -2.92
CA LYS A 139 -5.42 -15.62 -2.77
C LYS A 139 -6.00 -17.03 -2.80
N ASP A 140 -5.51 -17.89 -3.70
CA ASP A 140 -5.97 -19.28 -3.78
C ASP A 140 -5.51 -20.10 -2.58
N LEU A 141 -4.31 -19.85 -2.06
CA LEU A 141 -3.82 -20.44 -0.83
C LEU A 141 -4.65 -20.01 0.38
N ALA A 142 -4.97 -18.72 0.51
CA ALA A 142 -5.81 -18.20 1.57
C ALA A 142 -7.19 -18.89 1.57
N ARG A 143 -7.84 -18.95 0.41
CA ARG A 143 -9.15 -19.61 0.24
C ARG A 143 -9.12 -21.08 0.66
N ARG A 144 -8.08 -21.83 0.25
CA ARG A 144 -7.95 -23.26 0.56
C ARG A 144 -7.79 -23.54 2.06
N ASN A 145 -7.18 -22.61 2.79
CA ASN A 145 -6.93 -22.76 4.22
C ASN A 145 -7.93 -22.01 5.11
N GLY A 146 -9.01 -21.44 4.52
CA GLY A 146 -10.00 -20.67 5.28
C GLY A 146 -9.45 -19.37 5.87
N ALA A 147 -8.34 -18.86 5.33
CA ALA A 147 -7.72 -17.61 5.72
C ALA A 147 -8.12 -16.48 4.76
N ALA A 148 -7.88 -15.25 5.19
CA ALA A 148 -8.11 -14.03 4.40
C ALA A 148 -6.76 -13.44 4.01
N PHE A 149 -6.69 -12.86 2.82
CA PHE A 149 -5.52 -12.14 2.32
C PHE A 149 -5.98 -10.78 1.82
N GLU A 150 -5.81 -9.76 2.66
CA GLU A 150 -6.27 -8.39 2.44
C GLU A 150 -5.08 -7.44 2.28
N TYR A 151 -5.24 -6.40 1.47
CA TYR A 151 -4.11 -5.55 1.07
C TYR A 151 -4.50 -4.15 0.59
N GLU A 152 -5.44 -3.49 1.26
CA GLU A 152 -5.85 -2.13 0.89
C GLU A 152 -4.64 -1.18 0.88
N GLY A 153 -3.74 -1.32 1.86
CA GLY A 153 -2.56 -0.47 2.03
C GLY A 153 -1.50 -0.56 0.94
N SER A 154 -1.62 -1.52 0.02
CA SER A 154 -0.69 -1.69 -1.09
C SER A 154 -0.83 -0.60 -2.17
N VAL A 155 -2.01 0.01 -2.30
CA VAL A 155 -2.29 1.06 -3.27
C VAL A 155 -3.01 2.21 -2.59
N MET A 156 -2.45 3.42 -2.67
CA MET A 156 -2.98 4.63 -2.03
C MET A 156 -3.04 4.62 -0.50
N SER A 157 -2.15 3.86 0.16
CA SER A 157 -1.99 3.92 1.62
C SER A 157 -3.34 3.68 2.33
N GLY A 158 -3.79 4.58 3.21
CA GLY A 158 -5.08 4.47 3.89
C GLY A 158 -6.28 4.97 3.09
N THR A 159 -6.08 5.58 1.91
CA THR A 159 -7.18 6.09 1.08
C THR A 159 -7.85 4.92 0.35
N PRO A 160 -9.13 4.59 0.65
CA PRO A 160 -9.74 3.38 0.15
C PRO A 160 -10.01 3.45 -1.35
N VAL A 161 -9.42 2.52 -2.10
CA VAL A 161 -9.60 2.38 -3.55
C VAL A 161 -9.98 0.96 -3.95
N ILE A 162 -9.34 -0.05 -3.37
CA ILE A 162 -9.65 -1.46 -3.68
C ILE A 162 -11.02 -1.79 -3.13
N ARG A 163 -11.25 -1.54 -1.85
CA ARG A 163 -12.52 -1.83 -1.19
C ARG A 163 -13.66 -0.95 -1.68
N LEU A 164 -13.39 0.32 -1.98
CA LEU A 164 -14.39 1.20 -2.59
C LEU A 164 -14.90 0.59 -3.91
N ALA A 165 -13.98 0.20 -4.79
CA ALA A 165 -14.35 -0.39 -6.08
C ALA A 165 -15.02 -1.75 -5.94
N ARG A 166 -14.53 -2.62 -5.04
CA ARG A 166 -15.04 -4.00 -4.88
C ARG A 166 -16.36 -4.10 -4.12
N GLN A 167 -16.60 -3.20 -3.17
CA GLN A 167 -17.75 -3.31 -2.25
C GLN A 167 -18.74 -2.18 -2.48
N ALA A 168 -18.32 -0.92 -2.31
CA ALA A 168 -19.25 0.20 -2.38
C ALA A 168 -19.74 0.49 -3.82
N MET A 169 -18.89 0.22 -4.81
CA MET A 169 -19.22 0.32 -6.24
C MET A 169 -19.46 -1.05 -6.88
N ALA A 170 -19.73 -2.08 -6.08
CA ALA A 170 -20.12 -3.38 -6.61
C ALA A 170 -21.36 -3.23 -7.51
N GLY A 171 -21.27 -3.72 -8.75
CA GLY A 171 -22.33 -3.58 -9.74
C GLY A 171 -22.32 -2.27 -10.54
N ALA A 172 -21.42 -1.32 -10.25
CA ALA A 172 -21.25 -0.11 -11.08
C ALA A 172 -20.57 -0.39 -12.44
N GLU A 173 -20.07 -1.62 -12.64
CA GLU A 173 -19.32 -2.07 -13.81
C GLU A 173 -18.09 -1.21 -14.09
N VAL A 174 -17.05 -1.38 -13.27
CA VAL A 174 -15.74 -0.72 -13.49
C VAL A 174 -15.13 -1.22 -14.80
N GLN A 175 -14.99 -0.32 -15.76
CA GLN A 175 -14.41 -0.58 -17.09
C GLN A 175 -12.91 -0.28 -17.12
N GLY A 176 -12.44 0.57 -16.22
CA GLY A 176 -11.04 0.95 -16.15
C GLY A 176 -10.77 1.98 -15.07
N PHE A 177 -9.52 2.42 -15.00
CA PHE A 177 -9.10 3.50 -14.12
C PHE A 177 -7.91 4.26 -14.71
N GLU A 178 -7.77 5.50 -14.26
CA GLU A 178 -6.57 6.32 -14.39
C GLU A 178 -6.19 6.83 -13.00
N GLY A 179 -4.90 6.89 -12.68
CA GLY A 179 -4.48 7.28 -11.34
C GLY A 179 -3.12 7.96 -11.30
N ILE A 180 -3.05 8.96 -10.42
CA ILE A 180 -1.82 9.51 -9.87
C ILE A 180 -1.50 8.67 -8.63
N LEU A 181 -0.64 7.66 -8.82
CA LEU A 181 -0.39 6.62 -7.83
C LEU A 181 0.94 6.78 -7.08
N ASN A 182 1.71 7.83 -7.39
CA ASN A 182 2.99 8.13 -6.74
C ASN A 182 3.07 9.63 -6.37
N GLY A 183 3.20 9.89 -5.07
CA GLY A 183 3.22 11.24 -4.53
C GLY A 183 4.50 12.00 -4.91
N THR A 184 5.63 11.31 -4.99
CA THR A 184 6.93 11.90 -5.34
C THR A 184 6.93 12.45 -6.76
N SER A 185 6.53 11.64 -7.74
CA SER A 185 6.44 12.09 -9.14
C SER A 185 5.43 13.22 -9.31
N ASN A 186 4.30 13.18 -8.58
CA ASN A 186 3.30 14.26 -8.65
C ASN A 186 3.82 15.55 -8.01
N TYR A 187 4.57 15.43 -6.90
CA TYR A 187 5.22 16.56 -6.24
C TYR A 187 6.26 17.20 -7.16
N VAL A 188 7.12 16.40 -7.79
CA VAL A 188 8.14 16.87 -8.74
C VAL A 188 7.50 17.66 -9.88
N LEU A 189 6.49 17.09 -10.55
CA LEU A 189 5.76 17.79 -11.62
C LEU A 189 5.05 19.07 -11.13
N THR A 190 4.52 19.06 -9.91
CA THR A 190 3.92 20.24 -9.28
C THR A 190 4.97 21.34 -9.10
N ARG A 191 6.15 21.00 -8.59
CA ARG A 191 7.23 21.96 -8.37
C ARG A 191 7.86 22.48 -9.66
N MET A 192 7.92 21.66 -10.70
CA MET A 192 8.34 22.11 -12.02
C MET A 192 7.35 23.12 -12.60
N LYS A 193 6.04 22.92 -12.38
CA LYS A 193 5.01 23.91 -12.72
C LYS A 193 5.18 25.22 -11.96
N ASP A 194 5.69 25.15 -10.73
CA ASP A 194 6.03 26.33 -9.91
C ASP A 194 7.38 26.97 -10.29
N GLY A 195 8.04 26.49 -11.36
CA GLY A 195 9.24 27.09 -11.95
C GLY A 195 10.57 26.43 -11.58
N LEU A 196 10.55 25.29 -10.86
CA LEU A 196 11.79 24.55 -10.58
C LEU A 196 12.25 23.72 -11.78
N THR A 197 13.55 23.46 -11.87
CA THR A 197 14.08 22.43 -12.77
C THR A 197 13.71 21.04 -12.23
N PHE A 198 13.77 20.00 -13.07
CA PHE A 198 13.54 18.62 -12.65
C PHE A 198 14.44 18.23 -11.47
N ASN A 199 15.75 18.53 -11.58
CA ASN A 199 16.73 18.17 -10.54
C ASN A 199 16.48 18.91 -9.22
N ASP A 200 16.13 20.20 -9.27
CA ASP A 200 15.83 20.98 -8.05
C ASP A 200 14.54 20.49 -7.39
N ALA A 201 13.53 20.14 -8.18
CA ALA A 201 12.28 19.58 -7.68
C ALA A 201 12.49 18.21 -7.00
N VAL A 202 13.33 17.34 -7.58
CA VAL A 202 13.74 16.06 -6.97
C VAL A 202 14.52 16.30 -5.68
N ALA A 203 15.51 17.20 -5.70
CA ALA A 203 16.30 17.52 -4.50
C ALA A 203 15.42 18.05 -3.36
N GLN A 204 14.42 18.88 -3.68
CA GLN A 204 13.46 19.36 -2.70
C GLN A 204 12.55 18.23 -2.19
N ALA A 205 12.11 17.31 -3.05
CA ALA A 205 11.35 16.14 -2.63
C ALA A 205 12.16 15.27 -1.64
N GLN A 206 13.46 15.12 -1.85
CA GLN A 206 14.36 14.41 -0.93
C GLN A 206 14.49 15.12 0.42
N GLN A 207 14.66 16.45 0.42
CA GLN A 207 14.73 17.24 1.65
C GLN A 207 13.46 17.15 2.51
N LEU A 208 12.30 17.06 1.86
CA LEU A 208 11.00 16.91 2.52
C LEU A 208 10.69 15.45 2.91
N GLY A 209 11.54 14.50 2.55
CA GLY A 209 11.34 13.07 2.82
C GLY A 209 10.28 12.41 1.94
N TYR A 210 9.90 13.03 0.81
CA TYR A 210 9.03 12.40 -0.18
C TYR A 210 9.79 11.42 -1.06
N ALA A 211 11.04 11.73 -1.41
CA ALA A 211 11.90 10.89 -2.23
C ALA A 211 13.07 10.31 -1.41
N GLU A 212 13.48 9.09 -1.74
CA GLU A 212 14.73 8.51 -1.24
C GLU A 212 15.95 9.09 -1.98
N ALA A 213 17.16 8.72 -1.51
CA ALA A 213 18.41 9.13 -2.15
C ALA A 213 18.49 8.70 -3.63
N ASP A 214 17.96 7.51 -3.94
CA ASP A 214 17.70 7.05 -5.29
C ASP A 214 16.19 7.09 -5.59
N PRO A 215 15.70 8.10 -6.32
CA PRO A 215 14.28 8.26 -6.62
C PRO A 215 13.83 7.49 -7.87
N THR A 216 14.69 6.64 -8.46
CA THR A 216 14.44 6.00 -9.76
C THR A 216 13.10 5.28 -9.81
N ALA A 217 12.73 4.54 -8.75
CA ALA A 217 11.46 3.82 -8.71
C ALA A 217 10.23 4.74 -8.81
N ASP A 218 10.35 5.98 -8.33
CA ASP A 218 9.28 6.98 -8.34
C ASP A 218 9.22 7.71 -9.68
N VAL A 219 10.36 8.26 -10.13
CA VAL A 219 10.41 9.14 -11.33
C VAL A 219 10.35 8.38 -12.64
N GLU A 220 10.81 7.12 -12.67
CA GLU A 220 10.67 6.22 -13.83
C GLU A 220 9.36 5.41 -13.82
N GLY A 221 8.55 5.57 -12.78
CA GLY A 221 7.20 4.99 -12.68
C GLY A 221 7.14 3.51 -12.30
N PHE A 222 8.25 2.91 -11.84
CA PHE A 222 8.26 1.49 -11.44
C PHE A 222 7.37 1.19 -10.24
N ASP A 223 7.27 2.09 -9.26
CA ASP A 223 6.32 1.97 -8.15
C ASP A 223 4.86 2.04 -8.64
N VAL A 224 4.56 2.96 -9.55
CA VAL A 224 3.24 3.07 -10.19
C VAL A 224 2.90 1.80 -10.96
N ARG A 225 3.88 1.21 -11.66
CA ARG A 225 3.69 -0.02 -12.43
C ARG A 225 3.22 -1.18 -11.57
N LEU A 226 3.81 -1.38 -10.39
CA LEU A 226 3.34 -2.40 -9.44
C LEU A 226 1.90 -2.14 -9.00
N LYS A 227 1.56 -0.89 -8.68
CA LYS A 227 0.20 -0.50 -8.26
C LYS A 227 -0.81 -0.71 -9.38
N VAL A 228 -0.45 -0.44 -10.63
CA VAL A 228 -1.28 -0.70 -11.81
C VAL A 228 -1.55 -2.20 -11.98
N VAL A 229 -0.53 -3.06 -11.84
CA VAL A 229 -0.72 -4.52 -11.88
C VAL A 229 -1.70 -4.99 -10.81
N ILE A 230 -1.51 -4.51 -9.57
CA ILE A 230 -2.40 -4.85 -8.44
C ILE A 230 -3.85 -4.44 -8.77
N LEU A 231 -4.08 -3.18 -9.12
CA LEU A 231 -5.43 -2.68 -9.41
C LEU A 231 -6.06 -3.35 -10.64
N ALA A 232 -5.30 -3.55 -11.73
CA ALA A 232 -5.83 -4.18 -12.94
C ALA A 232 -6.23 -5.64 -12.68
N ASN A 233 -5.40 -6.39 -11.96
CA ASN A 233 -5.72 -7.77 -11.61
C ASN A 233 -6.87 -7.87 -10.62
N GLU A 234 -6.95 -6.95 -9.67
CA GLU A 234 -7.97 -6.97 -8.63
C GLU A 234 -9.33 -6.49 -9.11
N LEU A 235 -9.38 -5.43 -9.92
CA LEU A 235 -10.62 -4.75 -10.28
C LEU A 235 -11.14 -5.19 -11.66
N LEU A 236 -10.24 -5.59 -12.57
CA LEU A 236 -10.60 -5.94 -13.95
C LEU A 236 -10.38 -7.42 -14.28
N ASN A 237 -9.87 -8.22 -13.32
CA ASN A 237 -9.49 -9.62 -13.53
C ASN A 237 -8.52 -9.80 -14.72
N ALA A 238 -7.57 -8.87 -14.86
CA ALA A 238 -6.73 -8.72 -16.05
C ALA A 238 -5.66 -9.81 -16.22
N ARG A 239 -5.20 -10.44 -15.13
CA ARG A 239 -4.11 -11.44 -15.10
C ARG A 239 -2.79 -10.95 -15.72
N LEU A 240 -2.48 -9.67 -15.55
CA LEU A 240 -1.25 -9.04 -16.00
C LEU A 240 -0.10 -9.34 -15.05
N SER A 241 1.08 -9.51 -15.62
CA SER A 241 2.37 -9.44 -14.94
C SER A 241 2.98 -8.03 -15.05
N VAL A 242 4.06 -7.78 -14.31
CA VAL A 242 4.77 -6.48 -14.36
C VAL A 242 5.31 -6.17 -15.76
N SER A 243 5.73 -7.18 -16.52
CA SER A 243 6.23 -7.00 -17.89
C SER A 243 5.14 -6.65 -18.91
N ASP A 244 3.87 -6.93 -18.60
CA ASP A 244 2.75 -6.61 -19.50
C ASP A 244 2.35 -5.13 -19.45
N VAL A 245 2.88 -4.38 -18.48
CA VAL A 245 2.57 -2.95 -18.27
C VAL A 245 3.73 -2.09 -18.81
N ALA A 246 3.49 -1.45 -19.95
CA ALA A 246 4.42 -0.46 -20.51
C ALA A 246 4.65 0.69 -19.51
N CYS A 247 5.89 1.16 -19.40
CA CYS A 247 6.30 2.11 -18.36
C CYS A 247 7.28 3.15 -18.88
N SER A 248 6.91 4.42 -18.78
CA SER A 248 7.76 5.57 -19.06
C SER A 248 7.59 6.61 -17.95
N GLY A 249 8.71 7.09 -17.44
CA GLY A 249 8.77 8.07 -16.37
C GLY A 249 8.47 9.50 -16.76
N ILE A 250 8.86 10.42 -15.87
CA ILE A 250 8.75 11.87 -16.02
C ILE A 250 10.09 12.57 -16.27
N SER A 251 11.21 11.84 -16.25
CA SER A 251 12.57 12.39 -16.32
C SER A 251 12.89 13.11 -17.63
N SER A 252 12.18 12.80 -18.71
CA SER A 252 12.35 13.47 -20.01
C SER A 252 11.54 14.75 -20.16
N ILE A 253 10.70 15.12 -19.18
CA ILE A 253 9.89 16.34 -19.26
C ILE A 253 10.76 17.55 -18.96
N SER A 254 10.79 18.51 -19.88
CA SER A 254 11.52 19.76 -19.71
C SER A 254 10.68 20.87 -19.05
N PRO A 255 11.33 21.90 -18.47
CA PRO A 255 10.62 23.12 -18.04
C PRO A 255 9.82 23.78 -19.17
N GLU A 256 10.31 23.73 -20.42
CA GLU A 256 9.63 24.24 -21.60
C GLU A 256 8.33 23.47 -21.87
N ASP A 257 8.34 22.14 -21.76
CA ASP A 257 7.14 21.30 -21.91
C ASP A 257 6.07 21.65 -20.86
N ILE A 258 6.50 21.94 -19.63
CA ILE A 258 5.62 22.35 -18.53
C ILE A 258 5.02 23.74 -18.78
N ALA A 259 5.83 24.69 -19.24
CA ALA A 259 5.37 26.04 -19.57
C ALA A 259 4.36 26.02 -20.73
N GLN A 260 4.65 25.24 -21.79
CA GLN A 260 3.77 25.08 -22.94
C GLN A 260 2.45 24.40 -22.54
N ALA A 261 2.50 23.34 -21.73
CA ALA A 261 1.32 22.69 -21.17
C ALA A 261 0.43 23.69 -20.42
N SER A 262 1.02 24.48 -19.54
CA SER A 262 0.31 25.47 -18.72
C SER A 262 -0.34 26.56 -19.56
N ALA A 263 0.36 27.07 -20.58
CA ALA A 263 -0.17 28.06 -21.52
C ALA A 263 -1.38 27.54 -22.31
N ASN A 264 -1.41 26.23 -22.59
CA ASN A 264 -2.50 25.56 -23.31
C ASN A 264 -3.61 25.05 -22.39
N GLY A 265 -3.63 25.42 -21.11
CA GLY A 265 -4.66 24.99 -20.18
C GLY A 265 -4.61 23.50 -19.86
N ALA A 266 -3.40 22.92 -19.81
CA ALA A 266 -3.15 21.53 -19.49
C ALA A 266 -2.03 21.36 -18.45
N SER A 267 -1.90 20.16 -17.88
CA SER A 267 -0.88 19.83 -16.90
C SER A 267 -0.34 18.41 -17.14
N TRP A 268 0.98 18.26 -17.06
CA TRP A 268 1.62 16.95 -17.08
C TRP A 268 1.37 16.18 -15.78
N LYS A 269 1.05 14.89 -15.89
CA LYS A 269 0.88 13.95 -14.78
C LYS A 269 1.47 12.59 -15.14
N LEU A 270 2.12 11.92 -14.19
CA LEU A 270 2.44 10.49 -14.33
C LEU A 270 1.17 9.68 -14.05
N ILE A 271 0.62 9.05 -15.09
CA ILE A 271 -0.64 8.33 -15.02
C ILE A 271 -0.39 6.84 -15.15
N GLY A 272 -0.76 6.10 -14.11
CA GLY A 272 -0.99 4.66 -14.19
C GLY A 272 -2.43 4.41 -14.61
N SER A 273 -2.65 3.57 -15.63
CA SER A 273 -3.99 3.28 -16.13
C SER A 273 -4.17 1.82 -16.51
N ALA A 274 -5.41 1.34 -16.43
CA ALA A 274 -5.83 0.10 -17.08
C ALA A 274 -7.28 0.24 -17.57
N ASN A 275 -7.56 -0.23 -18.79
CA ASN A 275 -8.88 -0.18 -19.39
C ASN A 275 -9.24 -1.50 -20.06
N ARG A 276 -10.51 -1.89 -19.94
CA ARG A 276 -11.09 -2.99 -20.69
C ARG A 276 -11.34 -2.55 -22.13
N GLU A 277 -10.78 -3.29 -23.06
CA GLU A 277 -10.96 -3.10 -24.49
C GLU A 277 -12.27 -3.75 -24.97
N VAL A 278 -12.69 -3.43 -26.20
CA VAL A 278 -13.95 -3.95 -26.79
C VAL A 278 -13.94 -5.48 -26.91
N ASP A 279 -12.77 -6.09 -27.10
CA ASP A 279 -12.59 -7.55 -27.16
C ASP A 279 -12.56 -8.23 -25.78
N GLY A 280 -12.70 -7.45 -24.70
CA GLY A 280 -12.68 -7.91 -23.31
C GLY A 280 -11.29 -8.01 -22.70
N SER A 281 -10.21 -7.85 -23.47
CA SER A 281 -8.84 -7.77 -22.96
C SER A 281 -8.63 -6.51 -22.11
N VAL A 282 -7.57 -6.48 -21.30
CA VAL A 282 -7.24 -5.31 -20.48
C VAL A 282 -5.88 -4.78 -20.91
N ARG A 283 -5.84 -3.52 -21.31
CA ARG A 283 -4.61 -2.80 -21.60
C ARG A 283 -4.23 -1.92 -20.43
N ALA A 284 -2.97 -1.97 -20.02
CA ALA A 284 -2.44 -1.18 -18.93
C ALA A 284 -1.15 -0.45 -19.32
N SER A 285 -0.92 0.73 -18.74
CA SER A 285 0.30 1.51 -18.94
C SER A 285 0.60 2.45 -17.77
N VAL A 286 1.86 2.86 -17.70
CA VAL A 286 2.36 3.96 -16.88
C VAL A 286 3.09 4.91 -17.81
N GLU A 287 2.60 6.14 -17.93
CA GLU A 287 3.25 7.14 -18.77
C GLU A 287 2.97 8.56 -18.28
N ALA A 288 3.87 9.47 -18.59
CA ALA A 288 3.56 10.89 -18.49
C ALA A 288 2.48 11.27 -19.51
N ARG A 289 1.37 11.83 -19.04
CA ARG A 289 0.27 12.30 -19.88
C ARG A 289 0.03 13.79 -19.68
N LEU A 290 -0.24 14.49 -20.78
CA LEU A 290 -0.71 15.86 -20.77
C LEU A 290 -2.24 15.86 -20.60
N LEU A 291 -2.73 16.28 -19.44
CA LEU A 291 -4.16 16.30 -19.13
C LEU A 291 -4.71 17.72 -19.25
N PRO A 292 -5.85 17.93 -19.95
CA PRO A 292 -6.51 19.23 -19.93
C PRO A 292 -6.95 19.58 -18.50
N ASN A 293 -6.98 20.85 -18.14
CA ASN A 293 -7.34 21.29 -16.79
C ASN A 293 -8.77 20.90 -16.35
N SER A 294 -9.65 20.56 -17.31
CA SER A 294 -10.98 20.00 -17.05
C SER A 294 -10.97 18.54 -16.60
N HIS A 295 -9.85 17.83 -16.79
CA HIS A 295 -9.72 16.44 -16.38
C HIS A 295 -9.68 16.33 -14.84
N PRO A 296 -10.41 15.37 -14.21
CA PRO A 296 -10.47 15.26 -12.74
C PRO A 296 -9.12 15.16 -12.04
N LEU A 297 -8.14 14.52 -12.69
CA LEU A 297 -6.79 14.35 -12.15
C LEU A 297 -5.85 15.55 -12.38
N ALA A 298 -6.18 16.50 -13.26
CA ALA A 298 -5.26 17.58 -13.62
C ALA A 298 -4.98 18.53 -12.44
N GLY A 299 -5.99 18.78 -11.59
CA GLY A 299 -5.88 19.67 -10.44
C GLY A 299 -5.17 19.07 -9.22
N ILE A 300 -4.93 17.75 -9.20
CA ILE A 300 -4.34 17.06 -8.05
C ILE A 300 -2.86 17.43 -7.94
N SER A 301 -2.46 18.08 -6.85
CA SER A 301 -1.14 18.69 -6.71
C SER A 301 -0.38 18.18 -5.47
N GLY A 302 0.93 18.45 -5.45
CA GLY A 302 1.82 18.05 -4.36
C GLY A 302 1.98 16.53 -4.28
N ALA A 303 2.13 16.01 -3.05
CA ALA A 303 2.28 14.57 -2.81
C ALA A 303 0.94 13.80 -2.74
N THR A 304 -0.16 14.43 -3.17
CA THR A 304 -1.51 13.82 -3.14
C THR A 304 -1.64 12.78 -4.25
N ASN A 305 -2.27 11.65 -3.93
CA ASN A 305 -2.64 10.63 -4.90
C ASN A 305 -4.12 10.72 -5.23
N ALA A 306 -4.49 10.23 -6.41
CA ALA A 306 -5.88 10.11 -6.81
C ALA A 306 -6.09 8.99 -7.82
N VAL A 307 -7.26 8.36 -7.79
CA VAL A 307 -7.72 7.39 -8.79
C VAL A 307 -9.09 7.84 -9.29
N SER A 308 -9.24 7.89 -10.60
CA SER A 308 -10.52 8.07 -11.28
C SER A 308 -10.92 6.76 -11.93
N PHE A 309 -11.97 6.14 -11.41
CA PHE A 309 -12.57 4.94 -11.99
C PHE A 309 -13.50 5.34 -13.13
N ASN A 310 -13.40 4.65 -14.26
CA ASN A 310 -14.40 4.71 -15.32
C ASN A 310 -15.41 3.58 -15.10
N THR A 311 -16.68 3.94 -14.93
CA THR A 311 -17.76 2.99 -14.65
C THR A 311 -18.88 3.13 -15.68
N ALA A 312 -19.56 2.03 -16.01
CA ALA A 312 -20.64 2.09 -17.00
C ALA A 312 -21.87 2.85 -16.48
N LEU A 313 -22.16 2.75 -15.18
CA LEU A 313 -23.39 3.31 -14.60
C LEU A 313 -23.24 4.72 -14.03
N LEU A 314 -22.09 5.06 -13.46
CA LEU A 314 -21.88 6.32 -12.76
C LEU A 314 -21.02 7.30 -13.56
N GLY A 315 -20.43 6.85 -14.67
CA GLY A 315 -19.35 7.57 -15.33
C GLY A 315 -18.09 7.57 -14.47
N ALA A 316 -17.39 8.71 -14.43
CA ALA A 316 -16.15 8.86 -13.68
C ALA A 316 -16.42 9.03 -12.17
N VAL A 317 -15.79 8.20 -11.34
CA VAL A 317 -15.77 8.35 -9.88
C VAL A 317 -14.33 8.56 -9.44
N THR A 318 -14.02 9.75 -8.92
CA THR A 318 -12.66 10.11 -8.51
C THR A 318 -12.52 10.13 -6.99
N VAL A 319 -11.48 9.48 -6.48
CA VAL A 319 -11.08 9.51 -5.07
C VAL A 319 -9.70 10.14 -5.00
N SER A 320 -9.50 11.04 -4.04
CA SER A 320 -8.23 11.73 -3.80
C SER A 320 -7.91 11.69 -2.31
N GLY A 321 -6.64 11.49 -1.99
CA GLY A 321 -6.18 11.45 -0.61
C GLY A 321 -4.68 11.18 -0.49
N PRO A 322 -4.18 11.02 0.75
CA PRO A 322 -2.79 10.65 0.98
C PRO A 322 -2.45 9.33 0.29
N GLY A 323 -1.36 9.31 -0.47
CA GLY A 323 -0.83 8.12 -1.14
C GLY A 323 0.26 7.38 -0.40
N ALA A 324 0.75 7.99 0.68
CA ALA A 324 1.80 7.53 1.56
C ALA A 324 1.59 8.19 2.94
N GLY A 325 2.42 7.81 3.91
CA GLY A 325 2.36 8.34 5.26
C GLY A 325 2.28 7.23 6.29
N ARG A 326 2.90 7.47 7.45
CA ARG A 326 3.07 6.44 8.48
C ARG A 326 1.74 6.00 9.06
N ILE A 327 0.91 6.96 9.47
CA ILE A 327 -0.36 6.70 10.16
C ILE A 327 -1.44 6.32 9.15
N GLU A 328 -1.42 6.94 7.97
CA GLU A 328 -2.30 6.65 6.85
C GLU A 328 -2.14 5.20 6.40
N THR A 329 -0.89 4.72 6.25
CA THR A 329 -0.64 3.34 5.84
C THR A 329 -0.95 2.36 6.98
N ALA A 330 -0.70 2.74 8.23
CA ALA A 330 -1.11 1.95 9.38
C ALA A 330 -2.65 1.81 9.50
N PHE A 331 -3.40 2.85 9.14
CA PHE A 331 -4.85 2.78 9.06
C PHE A 331 -5.33 1.78 8.01
N ALA A 332 -4.59 1.59 6.91
CA ALA A 332 -4.94 0.58 5.92
C ALA A 332 -4.96 -0.84 6.50
N LEU A 333 -3.97 -1.18 7.36
CA LEU A 333 -3.95 -2.45 8.10
C LEU A 333 -5.19 -2.60 8.99
N LEU A 334 -5.59 -1.54 9.69
CA LEU A 334 -6.84 -1.53 10.47
C LEU A 334 -8.06 -1.73 9.56
N SER A 335 -8.11 -1.09 8.40
CA SER A 335 -9.20 -1.22 7.42
C SER A 335 -9.36 -2.67 6.96
N ASP A 336 -8.25 -3.35 6.69
CA ASP A 336 -8.22 -4.77 6.33
C ASP A 336 -8.68 -5.67 7.49
N ILE A 337 -8.26 -5.38 8.73
CA ILE A 337 -8.73 -6.09 9.93
C ILE A 337 -10.25 -5.92 10.13
N ILE A 338 -10.79 -4.71 9.91
CA ILE A 338 -12.24 -4.44 9.96
C ILE A 338 -12.97 -5.27 8.90
N ALA A 339 -12.41 -5.38 7.69
CA ALA A 339 -12.99 -6.19 6.62
C ALA A 339 -13.03 -7.68 7.00
N ILE A 340 -11.96 -8.21 7.59
CA ILE A 340 -11.92 -9.58 8.09
C ILE A 340 -12.94 -9.76 9.22
N HIS A 341 -13.03 -8.83 10.16
CA HIS A 341 -14.03 -8.87 11.23
C HIS A 341 -15.46 -8.94 10.68
N THR A 342 -15.77 -8.14 9.66
CA THR A 342 -17.11 -8.10 9.06
C THR A 342 -17.48 -9.39 8.33
N THR A 343 -16.49 -10.06 7.73
CA THR A 343 -16.71 -11.26 6.89
C THR A 343 -16.55 -12.58 7.63
N HIS A 344 -15.66 -12.64 8.62
CA HIS A 344 -15.29 -13.86 9.38
C HIS A 344 -15.64 -13.78 10.87
N GLY A 345 -16.05 -12.61 11.38
CA GLY A 345 -16.35 -12.41 12.81
C GLY A 345 -17.75 -12.85 13.26
N LYS A 346 -18.45 -13.68 12.47
CA LYS A 346 -19.76 -14.25 12.82
C LYS A 346 -19.64 -15.71 13.26
#